data_AF-A0A1V4W375-F1
#
_entry.id   AF-A0A1V4W375-F1
#
_cell.length_a   1.000
_cell.length_b   1.000
_cell.length_c   1.000
_cell.angle_alpha   90.00
_cell.angle_beta   90.00
_cell.angle_gamma   90.00
#
_symmetry.space_group_name_H-M   'P 1'
#
loop_
_entity.id
_entity.type
_entity.pdbx_description
1 polymer ?
#
loop_
_entity_poly.entity_id
_entity_poly.type
_entity_poly.pdbx_seq_one_letter_code
_entity_poly.pdbx_strand_id
1 'polypeptide(L)'
;MAGMCQEWIFKNKYFVDHTPQQVILFRIYIMADDNFLQEMSLSGKYLIQLVVTCIMRATGFVRRIDELGRFLIPKEIRNSLRIKHYSSLEILTDYEGEVIFKKFSPIKELGLLVEEYAQSLYNSLGHTVCIADKENIITVAGSNKKRLLNRQLNPEIERIMEERRIKLCATPLSLTADDVAISTSIIIAPIIVDCDVIGAVILMSKNPDAKMGRLELKMAETAAGFLGKQIAI
;
A
#
# COMPACT_ATOMS: atom_id res chain seq x y z
N MET A 1 27.34 -46.26 -1.35
CA MET A 1 26.01 -46.61 -1.88
C MET A 1 24.97 -45.83 -1.11
N ALA A 2 24.08 -45.17 -1.85
CA ALA A 2 23.17 -44.12 -1.41
C ALA A 2 22.07 -44.62 -0.46
N GLY A 3 21.77 -43.84 0.58
CA GLY A 3 20.53 -43.92 1.34
C GLY A 3 19.51 -42.96 0.74
N MET A 4 18.42 -43.51 0.22
CA MET A 4 17.32 -42.83 -0.44
C MET A 4 16.61 -41.84 0.51
N CYS A 5 16.51 -40.57 0.10
CA CYS A 5 15.49 -39.65 0.60
C CYS A 5 14.13 -40.04 0.01
N GLN A 6 13.13 -40.25 0.87
CA GLN A 6 11.72 -40.15 0.48
C GLN A 6 11.17 -38.82 1.01
N GLU A 7 10.79 -37.95 0.09
CA GLU A 7 10.08 -36.70 0.33
C GLU A 7 8.65 -36.98 0.80
N TRP A 8 8.22 -36.30 1.87
CA TRP A 8 6.81 -36.12 2.19
C TRP A 8 6.44 -34.68 1.86
N ILE A 9 5.78 -34.49 0.72
CA ILE A 9 5.21 -33.22 0.28
C ILE A 9 3.94 -32.96 1.09
N PHE A 10 3.99 -32.07 2.08
CA PHE A 10 2.77 -31.45 2.61
C PHE A 10 2.41 -30.24 1.74
N LYS A 11 1.26 -30.35 1.07
CA LYS A 11 0.64 -29.30 0.25
C LYS A 11 0.34 -28.07 1.11
N ASN A 12 1.12 -27.01 0.95
CA ASN A 12 0.70 -25.66 1.32
C ASN A 12 -0.48 -25.25 0.43
N LYS A 13 -1.66 -25.13 1.02
CA LYS A 13 -2.84 -24.57 0.36
C LYS A 13 -3.14 -23.21 0.99
N TYR A 14 -2.21 -22.27 0.84
CA TYR A 14 -2.57 -20.86 0.92
C TYR A 14 -2.89 -20.42 -0.50
N PHE A 15 -4.16 -20.10 -0.73
CA PHE A 15 -4.60 -19.44 -1.95
C PHE A 15 -3.83 -18.13 -2.07
N VAL A 16 -2.82 -18.12 -2.93
CA VAL A 16 -2.13 -16.90 -3.36
C VAL A 16 -3.10 -16.22 -4.33
N ASP A 17 -3.86 -15.26 -3.83
CA ASP A 17 -4.47 -14.30 -4.73
C ASP A 17 -3.33 -13.49 -5.37
N HIS A 18 -3.27 -13.49 -6.70
CA HIS A 18 -2.13 -13.05 -7.48
C HIS A 18 -1.94 -11.52 -7.40
N THR A 19 -1.36 -11.02 -6.31
CA THR A 19 -0.78 -9.67 -6.25
C THR A 19 0.53 -9.70 -5.46
N PRO A 20 1.63 -9.10 -5.96
CA PRO A 20 2.86 -8.98 -5.19
C PRO A 20 2.66 -7.91 -4.11
N GLN A 21 2.06 -8.28 -2.98
CA GLN A 21 2.00 -7.41 -1.81
C GLN A 21 3.27 -7.62 -0.98
N GLN A 22 4.02 -6.55 -0.75
CA GLN A 22 5.05 -6.52 0.27
C GLN A 22 4.36 -6.55 1.65
N VAL A 23 4.04 -7.75 2.12
CA VAL A 23 3.62 -7.98 3.51
C VAL A 23 4.86 -7.99 4.37
N ILE A 24 4.93 -7.11 5.37
CA ILE A 24 6.04 -7.10 6.32
C ILE A 24 5.59 -7.92 7.52
N LEU A 25 6.18 -9.10 7.72
CA LEU A 25 6.07 -9.80 9.00
C LEU A 25 7.11 -9.17 9.95
N PHE A 26 6.66 -8.39 10.92
CA PHE A 26 7.46 -8.14 12.11
C PHE A 26 7.12 -9.23 13.12
N ARG A 27 8.10 -10.06 13.48
CA ARG A 27 8.00 -10.91 14.66
C ARG A 27 8.53 -10.13 15.85
N ILE A 28 7.63 -9.52 16.61
CA ILE A 28 7.98 -8.92 17.91
C ILE A 28 7.80 -10.02 18.97
N TYR A 29 8.91 -10.45 19.56
CA TYR A 29 8.86 -11.26 20.78
C TYR A 29 8.69 -10.33 21.97
N ILE A 30 7.53 -10.39 22.61
CA ILE A 30 7.30 -9.71 23.90
C ILE A 30 7.84 -10.64 24.98
N MET A 31 9.02 -10.36 25.52
CA MET A 31 9.49 -11.05 26.73
C MET A 31 8.77 -10.41 27.92
N ALA A 32 7.85 -11.15 28.54
CA ALA A 32 7.26 -10.79 29.82
C ALA A 32 8.29 -11.04 30.95
N ASP A 33 8.31 -10.17 31.96
CA ASP A 33 9.24 -10.21 33.10
C ASP A 33 9.27 -11.57 33.83
N ASP A 34 10.41 -11.83 34.49
CA ASP A 34 10.76 -13.11 35.14
C ASP A 34 9.72 -13.66 36.14
N ASN A 35 8.85 -12.82 36.68
CA ASN A 35 7.77 -13.27 37.59
C ASN A 35 6.62 -13.99 36.88
N PHE A 36 6.42 -13.78 35.56
CA PHE A 36 5.44 -14.54 34.76
C PHE A 36 5.99 -15.91 34.33
N LEU A 37 7.31 -16.07 34.29
CA LEU A 37 8.00 -17.31 33.91
C LEU A 37 7.98 -18.37 35.04
N GLN A 38 7.83 -17.97 36.30
CA GLN A 38 7.77 -18.93 37.43
C GLN A 38 6.49 -19.75 37.47
N GLU A 39 5.33 -19.20 37.09
CA GLU A 39 4.08 -19.96 37.03
C GLU A 39 4.06 -21.00 35.89
N MET A 40 4.81 -20.76 34.82
CA MET A 40 4.93 -21.68 33.68
C MET A 40 6.02 -22.76 33.85
N SER A 41 6.89 -22.63 34.86
CA SER A 41 7.94 -23.64 35.16
C SER A 41 7.37 -25.00 35.59
N LEU A 42 6.08 -25.09 35.92
CA LEU A 42 5.45 -26.32 36.40
C LEU A 42 4.96 -27.25 35.27
N SER A 43 4.95 -26.83 34.00
CA SER A 43 4.40 -27.66 32.92
C SER A 43 5.42 -28.33 31.99
N GLY A 44 6.71 -28.29 32.33
CA GLY A 44 7.79 -29.14 31.77
C GLY A 44 7.60 -29.61 30.33
N LYS A 45 7.96 -28.75 29.37
CA LYS A 45 8.23 -28.96 27.93
C LYS A 45 8.20 -27.53 27.34
N TYR A 46 9.15 -27.01 26.57
CA TYR A 46 9.71 -27.53 25.34
C TYR A 46 11.07 -26.86 25.07
N LEU A 47 12.03 -27.68 24.65
CA LEU A 47 13.15 -27.28 23.81
C LEU A 47 12.59 -27.14 22.38
N ILE A 48 12.85 -26.07 21.63
CA ILE A 48 12.91 -26.13 20.15
C ILE A 48 13.81 -25.01 19.63
N GLN A 49 14.80 -25.44 18.86
CA GLN A 49 15.64 -24.64 17.97
C GLN A 49 15.36 -25.08 16.53
N LEU A 50 15.39 -24.10 15.61
CA LEU A 50 15.69 -24.15 14.16
C LEU A 50 14.58 -24.34 13.08
N VAL A 51 14.29 -23.20 12.40
CA VAL A 51 14.36 -22.88 10.94
C VAL A 51 13.49 -23.63 9.91
N VAL A 52 12.81 -22.87 9.01
CA VAL A 52 12.75 -22.99 7.51
C VAL A 52 11.97 -21.76 6.95
N THR A 53 12.62 -20.79 6.28
CA THR A 53 12.75 -20.57 4.81
C THR A 53 11.73 -19.62 4.17
N CYS A 54 12.00 -18.33 4.28
CA CYS A 54 12.10 -17.40 3.14
C CYS A 54 13.32 -16.51 3.46
N ILE A 55 13.85 -15.71 2.54
CA ILE A 55 15.04 -14.85 2.79
C ILE A 55 14.70 -13.79 3.86
N MET A 56 14.70 -14.18 5.14
CA MET A 56 14.55 -13.33 6.30
C MET A 56 15.94 -13.02 6.80
N ARG A 57 16.47 -11.85 6.45
CA ARG A 57 17.58 -11.26 7.19
C ARG A 57 17.06 -10.84 8.56
N ALA A 58 17.08 -11.75 9.52
CA ALA A 58 16.84 -11.44 10.92
C ALA A 58 17.89 -10.40 11.35
N THR A 59 17.50 -9.13 11.43
CA THR A 59 18.42 -8.01 11.72
C THR A 59 18.70 -7.85 13.22
N GLY A 60 18.09 -8.68 14.08
CA GLY A 60 18.41 -8.74 15.51
C GLY A 60 18.25 -7.40 16.24
N PHE A 61 17.25 -6.59 15.89
CA PHE A 61 17.11 -5.25 16.42
C PHE A 61 16.20 -5.22 17.66
N VAL A 62 16.77 -4.95 18.83
CA VAL A 62 16.02 -4.81 20.09
C VAL A 62 15.79 -3.33 20.41
N ARG A 63 14.53 -2.99 20.70
CA ARG A 63 14.13 -1.67 21.19
C ARG A 63 13.26 -1.80 22.42
N ARG A 64 13.52 -0.94 23.40
CA ARG A 64 12.68 -0.81 24.59
C ARG A 64 11.45 0.00 24.23
N ILE A 65 10.36 -0.32 24.90
CA ILE A 65 9.09 0.38 24.81
C ILE A 65 9.04 1.40 25.94
N ASP A 66 8.56 2.61 25.65
CA ASP A 66 8.30 3.63 26.67
C ASP A 66 7.13 3.22 27.59
N GLU A 67 6.93 3.93 28.70
CA GLU A 67 5.75 3.76 29.59
C GLU A 67 4.39 3.88 28.88
N LEU A 68 4.37 4.53 27.71
CA LEU A 68 3.17 4.75 26.88
C LEU A 68 2.99 3.72 25.74
N GLY A 69 3.86 2.72 25.63
CA GLY A 69 3.76 1.75 24.53
C GLY A 69 4.42 2.19 23.22
N ARG A 70 5.15 3.30 23.21
CA ARG A 70 5.82 3.81 22.00
C ARG A 70 7.18 3.15 21.81
N PHE A 71 7.53 2.85 20.57
CA PHE A 71 8.88 2.42 20.20
C PHE A 71 9.32 3.13 18.92
N LEU A 72 10.62 3.23 18.72
CA LEU A 72 11.20 3.90 17.56
C LEU A 72 11.52 2.89 16.46
N ILE A 73 10.96 3.12 15.26
CA ILE A 73 11.34 2.39 14.06
C ILE A 73 12.68 2.96 13.54
N PRO A 74 13.75 2.16 13.47
CA PRO A 74 15.04 2.62 12.97
C PRO A 74 14.98 3.16 11.54
N LYS A 75 15.87 4.11 11.22
CA LYS A 75 15.86 4.85 9.94
C LYS A 75 16.03 3.92 8.74
N GLU A 76 16.76 2.83 8.89
CA GLU A 76 17.02 1.83 7.87
C GLU A 76 15.71 1.15 7.43
N ILE A 77 14.90 0.74 8.41
CA ILE A 77 13.58 0.15 8.16
C ILE A 77 12.65 1.19 7.54
N ARG A 78 12.65 2.42 8.07
CA ARG A 78 11.87 3.52 7.50
C ARG A 78 12.23 3.82 6.04
N ASN A 79 13.52 3.84 5.71
CA ASN A 79 14.00 4.11 4.36
C ASN A 79 13.66 2.96 3.41
N SER A 80 13.90 1.72 3.82
CA SER A 80 13.58 0.52 3.03
C SER A 80 12.08 0.46 2.70
N LEU A 81 11.25 0.73 3.70
CA LEU A 81 9.79 0.67 3.57
C LEU A 81 9.16 1.98 3.13
N ARG A 82 9.95 3.04 2.86
CA ARG A 82 9.46 4.38 2.52
C ARG A 82 8.41 4.92 3.51
N ILE A 83 8.59 4.68 4.80
CA ILE A 83 7.72 5.19 5.86
C ILE A 83 8.14 6.63 6.16
N LYS A 84 7.37 7.57 5.59
CA LYS A 84 7.54 9.02 5.79
C LYS A 84 7.03 9.40 7.20
N HIS A 85 7.29 10.63 7.63
CA HIS A 85 6.67 11.14 8.86
C HIS A 85 5.14 11.12 8.71
N TYR A 86 4.44 10.77 9.79
CA TYR A 86 2.97 10.67 9.83
C TYR A 86 2.36 9.63 8.86
N SER A 87 3.14 8.65 8.39
CA SER A 87 2.58 7.52 7.65
C SER A 87 1.72 6.64 8.56
N SER A 88 0.50 6.34 8.11
CA SER A 88 -0.43 5.45 8.80
C SER A 88 0.03 3.99 8.69
N LEU A 89 0.13 3.31 9.83
CA LEU A 89 0.46 1.89 9.92
C LEU A 89 -0.69 1.16 10.62
N GLU A 90 -1.10 0.05 10.04
CA GLU A 90 -2.04 -0.91 10.60
C GLU A 90 -1.27 -1.90 11.49
N ILE A 91 -1.82 -2.18 12.67
CA ILE A 91 -1.25 -3.12 13.64
C ILE A 91 -2.13 -4.37 13.65
N LEU A 92 -1.53 -5.50 13.30
CA LEU A 92 -2.18 -6.81 13.30
C LEU A 92 -1.49 -7.70 14.33
N THR A 93 -2.27 -8.48 15.07
CA THR A 93 -1.77 -9.45 16.04
C THR A 93 -2.04 -10.87 15.54
N ASP A 94 -1.02 -11.72 15.53
CA ASP A 94 -1.16 -13.13 15.16
C ASP A 94 -1.48 -14.01 16.38
N TYR A 95 -1.96 -15.23 16.14
CA TYR A 95 -2.30 -16.19 17.18
C TYR A 95 -1.08 -16.65 18.01
N GLU A 96 0.13 -16.55 17.47
CA GLU A 96 1.39 -16.83 18.19
C GLU A 96 1.89 -15.64 19.04
N GLY A 97 1.12 -14.55 19.14
CA GLY A 97 1.49 -13.34 19.88
C GLY A 97 2.41 -12.39 19.11
N GLU A 98 2.48 -12.53 17.77
CA GLU A 98 3.30 -11.69 16.90
C GLU A 98 2.57 -10.39 16.55
N VAL A 99 3.29 -9.27 16.51
CA VAL A 99 2.74 -7.97 16.13
C VAL A 99 3.29 -7.55 14.76
N ILE A 100 2.42 -7.54 13.76
CA ILE A 100 2.72 -7.24 12.36
C ILE A 100 2.30 -5.80 12.07
N PHE A 101 3.22 -5.00 11.52
CA PHE A 101 2.93 -3.65 11.04
C PHE A 101 2.82 -3.64 9.52
N LYS A 102 1.72 -3.10 9.01
CA LYS A 102 1.47 -2.94 7.56
C LYS A 102 1.20 -1.48 7.23
N LYS A 103 1.56 -1.02 6.02
CA LYS A 103 1.12 0.29 5.55
C LYS A 103 -0.39 0.31 5.40
N PHE A 104 -1.03 1.27 6.05
CA PHE A 104 -2.46 1.49 5.93
C PHE A 104 -2.76 2.37 4.71
N SER A 105 -3.65 1.91 3.84
CA SER A 105 -4.10 2.63 2.64
C SER A 105 -5.62 2.68 2.65
N PRO A 106 -6.23 3.79 3.12
CA PRO A 106 -7.69 3.90 3.24
C PRO A 106 -8.42 3.68 1.91
N ILE A 107 -7.82 4.15 0.82
CA ILE A 107 -8.39 4.01 -0.53
C ILE A 107 -8.49 2.54 -0.94
N LYS A 108 -7.56 1.70 -0.48
CA LYS A 108 -7.58 0.27 -0.78
C LYS A 108 -8.70 -0.47 -0.05
N GLU A 109 -9.11 0.00 1.13
CA GLU A 109 -10.21 -0.59 1.90
C GLU A 109 -11.57 -0.33 1.27
N LEU A 110 -11.73 0.82 0.59
CA LEU A 110 -12.95 1.14 -0.15
C LEU A 110 -13.25 0.15 -1.29
N GLY A 111 -12.24 -0.61 -1.75
CA GLY A 111 -12.39 -1.75 -2.65
C GLY A 111 -13.31 -1.48 -3.85
N LEU A 112 -14.47 -2.14 -3.87
CA LEU A 112 -15.45 -2.10 -4.96
C LEU A 112 -15.98 -0.69 -5.26
N LEU A 113 -16.15 0.16 -4.24
CA LEU A 113 -16.67 1.52 -4.44
C LEU A 113 -15.75 2.32 -5.37
N VAL A 114 -14.45 2.21 -5.16
CA VAL A 114 -13.42 2.91 -5.94
C VAL A 114 -13.37 2.37 -7.37
N GLU A 115 -13.57 1.07 -7.57
CA GLU A 115 -13.64 0.46 -8.91
C GLU A 115 -14.88 0.92 -9.69
N GLU A 116 -16.06 0.86 -9.09
CA GLU A 116 -17.31 1.29 -9.72
C GLU A 116 -17.30 2.78 -10.04
N TYR A 117 -16.70 3.58 -9.16
CA TYR A 117 -16.60 5.02 -9.35
C TYR A 117 -15.64 5.37 -10.50
N ALA A 118 -14.47 4.73 -10.56
CA ALA A 118 -13.56 4.88 -11.69
C ALA A 118 -14.22 4.46 -13.01
N GLN A 119 -14.96 3.35 -13.01
CA GLN A 119 -15.67 2.87 -14.18
C GLN A 119 -16.77 3.86 -14.63
N SER A 120 -17.47 4.47 -13.69
CA SER A 120 -18.51 5.47 -13.97
C SER A 120 -17.93 6.73 -14.60
N LEU A 121 -16.78 7.20 -14.11
CA LEU A 121 -16.06 8.34 -14.68
C LEU A 121 -15.52 8.01 -16.08
N TYR A 122 -14.99 6.80 -16.29
CA TYR A 122 -14.56 6.33 -17.60
C TYR A 122 -15.72 6.29 -18.60
N ASN A 123 -16.88 5.75 -18.22
CA ASN A 123 -18.05 5.68 -19.08
C ASN A 123 -18.59 7.06 -19.46
N SER A 124 -18.44 8.05 -18.57
CA SER A 124 -18.93 9.41 -18.78
C SER A 124 -17.99 10.27 -19.63
N LEU A 125 -16.67 10.13 -19.44
CA LEU A 125 -15.66 10.99 -20.07
C LEU A 125 -14.93 10.33 -21.25
N GLY A 126 -14.90 9.00 -21.31
CA GLY A 126 -14.11 8.25 -22.29
C GLY A 126 -12.59 8.36 -22.11
N HIS A 127 -12.12 8.97 -21.02
CA HIS A 127 -10.70 9.10 -20.67
C HIS A 127 -10.31 8.03 -19.65
N THR A 128 -9.08 7.52 -19.72
CA THR A 128 -8.59 6.56 -18.74
C THR A 128 -8.57 7.21 -17.36
N VAL A 129 -9.21 6.56 -16.39
CA VAL A 129 -9.32 7.03 -15.00
C VAL A 129 -8.48 6.13 -14.13
N CYS A 130 -7.66 6.71 -13.28
CA CYS A 130 -6.88 6.01 -12.27
C CYS A 130 -7.18 6.62 -10.91
N ILE A 131 -7.33 5.76 -9.90
CA ILE A 131 -7.37 6.21 -8.51
C ILE A 131 -6.17 5.58 -7.84
N ALA A 132 -5.36 6.42 -7.21
CA ALA A 132 -4.12 6.05 -6.58
C ALA A 132 -4.14 6.45 -5.11
N ASP A 133 -3.40 5.72 -4.29
CA ASP A 133 -3.04 6.17 -2.95
C ASP A 133 -1.80 7.08 -3.02
N LYS A 134 -1.11 7.27 -1.89
CA LYS A 134 0.11 8.09 -1.82
C LYS A 134 1.26 7.57 -2.71
N GLU A 135 1.30 6.29 -3.06
CA GLU A 135 2.46 5.66 -3.69
C GLU A 135 2.11 4.80 -4.91
N ASN A 136 0.93 4.17 -4.93
CA ASN A 136 0.55 3.13 -5.88
C ASN A 136 -0.83 3.39 -6.47
N ILE A 137 -0.99 2.95 -7.71
CA ILE A 137 -2.28 2.98 -8.40
C ILE A 137 -3.13 1.81 -7.88
N ILE A 138 -4.27 2.12 -7.26
CA ILE A 138 -5.18 1.15 -6.65
C ILE A 138 -6.18 0.61 -7.67
N THR A 139 -6.78 1.47 -8.48
CA THR A 139 -7.68 1.04 -9.55
C THR A 139 -7.47 1.82 -10.83
N VAL A 140 -7.88 1.21 -11.94
CA VAL A 140 -7.79 1.76 -13.28
C VAL A 140 -9.03 1.37 -14.06
N ALA A 141 -9.73 2.37 -14.60
CA ALA A 141 -10.81 2.20 -15.55
C ALA A 141 -10.37 2.70 -16.93
N GLY A 142 -10.59 1.87 -17.95
CA GLY A 142 -10.23 2.14 -19.34
C GLY A 142 -9.08 1.31 -19.86
N SER A 143 -8.38 1.84 -20.86
CA SER A 143 -7.29 1.13 -21.54
C SER A 143 -6.09 0.91 -20.60
N ASN A 144 -5.41 -0.23 -20.72
CA ASN A 144 -4.20 -0.60 -19.96
C ASN A 144 -4.38 -0.98 -18.47
N LYS A 145 -5.57 -1.41 -18.00
CA LYS A 145 -5.78 -1.88 -16.61
C LYS A 145 -4.66 -2.81 -16.09
N LYS A 146 -4.30 -3.86 -16.84
CA LYS A 146 -3.24 -4.82 -16.46
C LYS A 146 -1.84 -4.22 -16.34
N ARG A 147 -1.55 -3.13 -17.07
CA ARG A 147 -0.20 -2.50 -17.06
C ARG A 147 -0.04 -1.49 -15.93
N LEU A 148 -1.14 -0.87 -15.51
CA LEU A 148 -1.14 0.26 -14.57
C LEU A 148 -1.51 -0.13 -13.13
N LEU A 149 -2.29 -1.19 -12.94
CA LEU A 149 -2.71 -1.64 -11.61
C LEU A 149 -1.51 -2.01 -10.71
N ASN A 150 -1.54 -1.58 -9.45
CA ASN A 150 -0.49 -1.81 -8.45
C ASN A 150 0.90 -1.32 -8.87
N ARG A 151 0.98 -0.38 -9.81
CA ARG A 151 2.25 0.27 -10.16
C ARG A 151 2.49 1.49 -9.29
N GLN A 152 3.76 1.73 -9.04
CA GLN A 152 4.22 2.90 -8.31
C GLN A 152 4.07 4.16 -9.16
N LEU A 153 3.58 5.22 -8.53
CA LEU A 153 3.46 6.55 -9.11
C LEU A 153 4.84 7.15 -9.43
N ASN A 154 4.88 7.99 -10.46
CA ASN A 154 6.03 8.84 -10.72
C ASN A 154 6.21 9.84 -9.54
N PRO A 155 7.43 10.03 -9.00
CA PRO A 155 7.70 11.02 -7.95
C PRO A 155 7.23 12.44 -8.28
N GLU A 156 7.16 12.81 -9.55
CA GLU A 156 6.60 14.10 -9.96
C GLU A 156 5.10 14.22 -9.62
N ILE A 157 4.33 13.14 -9.74
CA ILE A 157 2.92 13.09 -9.36
C ILE A 157 2.77 13.16 -7.85
N GLU A 158 3.62 12.45 -7.09
CA GLU A 158 3.66 12.57 -5.62
C GLU A 158 3.84 14.05 -5.22
N ARG A 159 4.76 14.78 -5.88
CA ARG A 159 4.98 16.20 -5.60
C ARG A 159 3.78 17.07 -5.93
N ILE A 160 3.10 16.81 -7.06
CA ILE A 160 1.88 17.53 -7.45
C ILE A 160 0.76 17.28 -6.44
N MET A 161 0.63 16.05 -5.92
CA MET A 161 -0.36 15.72 -4.89
C MET A 161 -0.14 16.51 -3.61
N GLU A 162 1.11 16.71 -3.20
CA GLU A 162 1.48 17.52 -2.03
C GLU A 162 1.21 19.03 -2.21
N GLU A 163 1.03 19.53 -3.45
CA GLU A 163 0.60 20.92 -3.69
C GLU A 163 -0.87 21.14 -3.25
N ARG A 164 -1.63 20.08 -2.94
CA ARG A 164 -3.04 20.11 -2.48
C ARG A 164 -3.99 20.85 -3.42
N ARG A 165 -3.63 20.96 -4.70
CA ARG A 165 -4.41 21.64 -5.73
C ARG A 165 -4.56 20.74 -6.94
N ILE A 166 -5.72 20.84 -7.58
CA ILE A 166 -5.94 20.17 -8.86
C ILE A 166 -5.02 20.78 -9.92
N LYS A 167 -4.37 19.93 -10.71
CA LYS A 167 -3.42 20.34 -11.75
C LYS A 167 -3.74 19.66 -13.06
N LEU A 168 -3.78 20.45 -14.13
CA LEU A 168 -3.80 19.97 -15.51
C LEU A 168 -2.39 20.08 -16.07
N CYS A 169 -1.78 18.95 -16.40
CA CYS A 169 -0.53 18.91 -17.13
C CYS A 169 -0.83 18.57 -18.60
N ALA A 170 -0.67 19.57 -19.47
CA ALA A 170 -0.82 19.42 -20.93
C ALA A 170 0.47 18.96 -21.62
N THR A 171 1.52 18.66 -20.84
CA THR A 171 2.78 18.10 -21.32
C THR A 171 2.79 16.59 -21.13
N PRO A 172 3.50 15.85 -21.99
CA PRO A 172 3.68 14.42 -21.80
C PRO A 172 4.25 14.11 -20.42
N LEU A 173 3.46 13.43 -19.58
CA LEU A 173 3.87 13.03 -18.24
C LEU A 173 3.69 11.52 -18.10
N SER A 174 4.71 10.90 -17.51
CA SER A 174 4.67 9.48 -17.16
C SER A 174 3.93 9.29 -15.85
N LEU A 175 2.92 8.42 -15.86
CA LEU A 175 2.13 8.10 -14.67
C LEU A 175 2.90 7.24 -13.67
N THR A 176 3.75 6.35 -14.17
CA THR A 176 4.43 5.31 -13.38
C THR A 176 5.93 5.55 -13.35
N ALA A 177 6.59 5.23 -12.25
CA ALA A 177 8.06 5.38 -12.13
C ALA A 177 8.86 4.61 -13.20
N ASP A 178 8.29 3.56 -13.79
CA ASP A 178 8.92 2.72 -14.83
C ASP A 178 8.75 3.28 -16.27
N ASP A 179 8.18 4.47 -16.45
CA ASP A 179 7.91 5.10 -17.77
C ASP A 179 7.05 4.30 -18.76
N VAL A 180 6.27 3.35 -18.23
CA VAL A 180 5.42 2.45 -19.03
C VAL A 180 4.21 3.17 -19.64
N ALA A 181 3.81 4.31 -19.07
CA ALA A 181 2.59 5.01 -19.44
C ALA A 181 2.80 6.52 -19.60
N ILE A 182 3.29 6.91 -20.78
CA ILE A 182 3.36 8.31 -21.20
C ILE A 182 1.97 8.74 -21.69
N SER A 183 1.41 9.78 -21.08
CA SER A 183 0.13 10.36 -21.46
C SER A 183 0.33 11.77 -21.99
N THR A 184 -0.40 12.17 -23.05
CA THR A 184 -0.27 13.50 -23.65
C THR A 184 -0.90 14.60 -22.79
N SER A 185 -1.93 14.25 -22.02
CA SER A 185 -2.56 15.16 -21.06
C SER A 185 -3.03 14.38 -19.84
N ILE A 186 -2.83 14.97 -18.66
CA ILE A 186 -3.18 14.37 -17.37
C ILE A 186 -3.75 15.42 -16.43
N ILE A 187 -4.84 15.08 -15.76
CA ILE A 187 -5.42 15.84 -14.66
C ILE A 187 -5.20 15.05 -13.38
N ILE A 188 -4.66 15.72 -12.36
CA ILE A 188 -4.40 15.14 -11.05
C ILE A 188 -5.21 15.93 -10.03
N ALA A 189 -6.18 15.27 -9.40
CA ALA A 189 -7.00 15.83 -8.32
C ALA A 189 -6.67 15.09 -7.01
N PRO A 190 -5.97 15.73 -6.06
CA PRO A 190 -5.62 15.10 -4.79
C PRO A 190 -6.86 14.87 -3.92
N ILE A 191 -6.92 13.70 -3.28
CA ILE A 191 -7.92 13.33 -2.28
C ILE A 191 -7.38 13.76 -0.92
N ILE A 192 -8.03 14.75 -0.31
CA ILE A 192 -7.61 15.36 0.96
C ILE A 192 -8.63 15.02 2.05
N VAL A 193 -8.15 14.46 3.17
CA VAL A 193 -8.94 14.10 4.35
C VAL A 193 -8.20 14.60 5.57
N ASP A 194 -8.89 15.34 6.47
CA ASP A 194 -8.31 15.89 7.71
C ASP A 194 -6.93 16.56 7.53
N CYS A 195 -6.78 17.34 6.45
CA CYS A 195 -5.54 18.03 6.06
C CYS A 195 -4.37 17.12 5.66
N ASP A 196 -4.58 15.82 5.46
CA ASP A 196 -3.63 14.87 4.88
C ASP A 196 -4.05 14.47 3.46
N VAL A 197 -3.06 14.23 2.60
CA VAL A 197 -3.30 13.84 1.20
C VAL A 197 -3.30 12.32 1.13
N ILE A 198 -4.47 11.68 1.10
CA ILE A 198 -4.56 10.22 1.16
C ILE A 198 -4.27 9.56 -0.20
N GLY A 199 -4.49 10.28 -1.30
CA GLY A 199 -4.28 9.78 -2.64
C GLY A 199 -4.69 10.78 -3.71
N ALA A 200 -5.00 10.30 -4.91
CA ALA A 200 -5.44 11.14 -6.01
C ALA A 200 -6.37 10.43 -6.99
N VAL A 201 -7.30 11.19 -7.56
CA VAL A 201 -8.04 10.84 -8.76
C VAL A 201 -7.28 11.43 -9.95
N ILE A 202 -6.95 10.58 -10.91
CA ILE A 202 -6.14 10.92 -12.07
C ILE A 202 -6.93 10.61 -13.33
N LEU A 203 -7.12 11.61 -14.19
CA LEU A 203 -7.65 11.42 -15.53
C LEU A 203 -6.51 11.55 -16.52
N MET A 204 -6.40 10.64 -17.47
CA MET A 204 -5.42 10.74 -18.54
C MET A 204 -6.04 10.53 -19.91
N SER A 205 -5.49 11.25 -20.88
CA SER A 205 -5.72 10.98 -22.29
C SER A 205 -4.40 10.68 -23.00
N LYS A 206 -4.47 9.72 -23.92
CA LYS A 206 -3.38 9.42 -24.87
C LYS A 206 -3.55 10.15 -26.20
N ASN A 207 -4.75 10.67 -26.47
CA ASN A 207 -5.02 11.38 -27.69
C ASN A 207 -4.58 12.84 -27.51
N PRO A 208 -3.69 13.36 -28.37
CA PRO A 208 -3.26 14.75 -28.31
C PRO A 208 -4.40 15.74 -28.60
N ASP A 209 -5.44 15.32 -29.32
CA ASP A 209 -6.63 16.14 -29.63
C ASP A 209 -7.73 16.09 -28.55
N ALA A 210 -7.56 15.28 -27.50
CA ALA A 210 -8.52 15.22 -26.41
C ALA A 210 -8.46 16.50 -25.58
N LYS A 211 -9.51 17.31 -25.63
CA LYS A 211 -9.63 18.54 -24.86
C LYS A 211 -9.90 18.23 -23.39
N MET A 212 -8.85 17.95 -22.62
CA MET A 212 -8.94 17.99 -21.15
C MET A 212 -9.11 19.44 -20.70
N GLY A 213 -10.33 19.81 -20.36
CA GLY A 213 -10.73 21.18 -20.06
C GLY A 213 -11.35 21.33 -18.68
N ARG A 214 -12.25 22.30 -18.57
CA ARG A 214 -12.92 22.65 -17.29
C ARG A 214 -13.86 21.54 -16.80
N LEU A 215 -14.45 20.78 -17.70
CA LEU A 215 -15.40 19.73 -17.35
C LEU A 215 -14.67 18.58 -16.64
N GLU A 216 -13.60 18.07 -17.23
CA GLU A 216 -12.78 16.98 -16.68
C GLU A 216 -12.14 17.41 -15.35
N LEU A 217 -11.67 18.65 -15.25
CA LEU A 217 -11.16 19.23 -14.01
C LEU A 217 -12.23 19.19 -12.91
N LYS A 218 -13.43 19.71 -13.16
CA LYS A 218 -14.47 19.77 -12.13
C LYS A 218 -15.00 18.38 -11.77
N MET A 219 -15.04 17.46 -12.73
CA MET A 219 -15.39 16.06 -12.49
C MET A 219 -14.35 15.37 -11.60
N ALA A 220 -13.06 15.54 -11.88
CA ALA A 220 -11.98 14.99 -11.05
C ALA A 220 -11.96 15.59 -9.64
N GLU A 221 -12.18 16.90 -9.51
CA GLU A 221 -12.29 17.59 -8.22
C GLU A 221 -13.47 17.07 -7.40
N THR A 222 -14.64 16.93 -8.03
CA THR A 222 -15.85 16.39 -7.39
C THR A 222 -15.62 14.95 -6.96
N ALA A 223 -14.95 14.16 -7.79
CA ALA A 223 -14.59 12.79 -7.50
C ALA A 223 -13.66 12.67 -6.29
N ALA A 224 -12.60 13.49 -6.25
CA ALA A 224 -11.68 13.50 -5.13
C ALA A 224 -12.37 13.94 -3.83
N GLY A 225 -13.23 14.95 -3.89
CA GLY A 225 -14.01 15.42 -2.74
C GLY A 225 -15.02 14.38 -2.24
N PHE A 226 -15.66 13.63 -3.14
CA PHE A 226 -16.58 12.55 -2.77
C PHE A 226 -15.83 11.41 -2.08
N LEU A 227 -14.73 10.92 -2.66
CA LEU A 227 -13.92 9.85 -2.07
C LEU A 227 -13.35 10.27 -0.72
N GLY A 228 -12.91 11.52 -0.57
CA GLY A 228 -12.44 12.05 0.72
C GLY A 228 -13.49 11.94 1.82
N LYS A 229 -14.77 12.20 1.52
CA LYS A 229 -15.86 12.05 2.49
C LYS A 229 -16.13 10.60 2.87
N GLN A 230 -15.96 9.65 1.94
CA GLN A 230 -16.19 8.23 2.22
C GLN A 230 -15.11 7.62 3.11
N ILE A 231 -13.91 8.21 3.12
CA ILE A 231 -12.78 7.78 3.96
C ILE A 231 -12.89 8.35 5.38
N ALA A 232 -13.52 9.52 5.54
CA ALA A 232 -13.64 10.23 6.82
C ALA A 232 -14.76 9.70 7.74
N ILE A 233 -15.38 8.56 7.41
CA ILE A 233 -16.54 7.99 8.12
C ILE A 233 -16.12 6.73 8.89
#